data_AF-A0A938LEJ2-F1
#
_entry.id   AF-A0A938LEJ2-F1
#
_cell.length_a   1.000
_cell.length_b   1.000
_cell.length_c   1.000
_cell.angle_alpha   90.00
_cell.angle_beta   90.00
_cell.angle_gamma   90.00
#
_symmetry.space_group_name_H-M   'P 1'
#
loop_
_entity.id
_entity.type
_entity.pdbx_description
1 polymer ?
#
loop_
_entity_poly.entity_id
_entity_poly.type
_entity_poly.pdbx_seq_one_letter_code
_entity_poly.pdbx_strand_id
1 'polypeptide(L)' 'MARTERDFSARPAQEREWMLQNTWCDACAEADLGMDAAHEYEEDGRVYVEGRCRKCRRTVCSEVVERDAG' A
#
# COMPACT_ATOMS: atom_id res chain seq x y z
N MET A 1 10.15 -16.06 -8.49
CA MET A 1 10.14 -14.58 -8.56
C MET A 1 10.41 -14.10 -7.15
N ALA A 2 11.39 -13.23 -6.96
CA ALA A 2 11.83 -12.81 -5.63
C ALA A 2 11.18 -11.46 -5.30
N ARG A 3 10.53 -11.38 -4.14
CA ARG A 3 10.09 -10.12 -3.54
C ARG A 3 11.26 -9.53 -2.77
N THR A 4 11.55 -8.26 -2.99
CA THR A 4 12.56 -7.53 -2.23
C THR A 4 11.84 -6.62 -1.26
N GLU A 5 11.98 -6.85 0.05
CA GLU A 5 11.40 -5.95 1.05
C GLU A 5 11.99 -4.55 0.91
N ARG A 6 11.12 -3.54 1.01
CA ARG A 6 11.49 -2.12 0.98
C ARG A 6 11.14 -1.46 2.30
N ASP A 7 11.88 -0.40 2.61
CA ASP A 7 11.64 0.35 3.83
C ASP A 7 10.45 1.31 3.66
N PHE A 8 9.27 0.87 4.09
CA PHE A 8 8.06 1.70 4.09
C PHE A 8 8.19 2.93 5.01
N SER A 9 9.07 2.88 6.01
CA SER A 9 9.26 3.99 6.96
C SER A 9 10.11 5.13 6.39
N ALA A 10 10.91 4.84 5.36
CA ALA A 10 11.71 5.80 4.61
C ALA A 10 10.86 6.74 3.74
N ARG A 11 9.61 6.38 3.47
CA ARG A 11 8.66 7.28 2.80
C ARG A 11 8.34 8.51 3.67
N PRO A 12 8.06 9.67 3.05
CA PRO A 12 7.53 10.84 3.75
C PRO A 12 6.33 10.47 4.63
N ALA A 13 6.26 11.04 5.83
CA ALA A 13 5.17 10.76 6.78
C ALA A 13 3.79 10.99 6.16
N GLN A 14 3.63 12.08 5.41
CA GLN A 14 2.39 12.42 4.73
C GLN A 14 1.98 11.37 3.69
N GLU A 15 2.94 10.82 2.95
CA GLU A 15 2.69 9.79 1.95
C GLU A 15 2.28 8.47 2.61
N ARG A 16 2.98 8.09 3.69
CA ARG A 16 2.63 6.92 4.49
C ARG A 16 1.22 7.05 5.06
N GLU A 17 0.90 8.20 5.66
CA GLU A 17 -0.43 8.48 6.20
C GLU A 17 -1.50 8.42 5.12
N TRP A 18 -1.22 8.97 3.93
CA TRP A 18 -2.12 8.89 2.79
C TRP A 18 -2.38 7.43 2.38
N MET A 19 -1.34 6.61 2.21
CA MET A 19 -1.48 5.19 1.85
C MET A 19 -2.23 4.38 2.91
N LEU A 20 -2.01 4.69 4.19
CA LEU A 20 -2.66 4.03 5.32
C LEU A 20 -4.14 4.42 5.50
N GLN A 21 -4.59 5.51 4.88
CA GLN A 21 -5.97 6.00 4.97
C GLN A 21 -6.76 5.80 3.66
N ASN A 22 -6.11 5.99 2.51
CA ASN A 22 -6.72 6.01 1.19
C ASN A 22 -6.48 4.66 0.50
N THR A 23 -7.03 3.59 1.08
CA THR A 23 -6.90 2.23 0.56
C THR A 23 -8.21 1.74 -0.03
N TRP A 24 -8.17 1.19 -1.25
CA TRP A 24 -9.26 0.43 -1.85
C TRP A 24 -9.25 -1.03 -1.34
N CYS A 25 -10.42 -1.56 -1.01
CA CYS A 25 -10.56 -2.96 -0.63
C CYS A 25 -11.60 -3.68 -1.51
N ASP A 26 -11.16 -4.63 -2.33
CA ASP A 26 -12.05 -5.41 -3.22
C ASP A 26 -13.09 -6.23 -2.46
N ALA A 27 -12.78 -6.63 -1.22
CA ALA A 27 -13.71 -7.36 -0.38
C ALA A 27 -14.87 -6.51 0.13
N CYS A 28 -14.63 -5.22 0.36
CA CYS A 28 -15.65 -4.26 0.78
C CYS A 28 -16.27 -3.54 -0.42
N ALA A 29 -15.57 -3.52 -1.56
CA ALA A 29 -15.88 -2.71 -2.74
C ALA A 29 -16.00 -1.21 -2.40
N GLU A 30 -15.12 -0.72 -1.52
CA GLU A 30 -15.12 0.66 -1.01
C GLU A 30 -13.68 1.21 -0.99
N ALA A 31 -13.58 2.51 -1.26
CA ALA A 31 -12.36 3.30 -1.09
C ALA A 31 -12.23 3.84 0.35
N ASP A 32 -11.07 4.43 0.67
CA ASP A 32 -10.85 5.21 1.89
C ASP A 32 -11.07 4.46 3.22
N LEU A 33 -10.94 3.13 3.18
CA LEU A 33 -11.07 2.31 4.39
C LEU A 33 -9.78 2.29 5.22
N GLY A 34 -8.67 2.59 4.56
CA GLY A 34 -7.33 2.50 5.11
C GLY A 34 -6.86 1.07 5.39
N MET A 35 -5.57 0.97 5.72
CA MET A 35 -4.92 -0.29 6.05
C MET A 35 -4.09 -0.21 7.34
N ASP A 36 -3.87 -1.36 7.97
CA ASP A 36 -2.92 -1.58 9.07
C ASP A 36 -1.90 -2.66 8.70
N ALA A 37 -0.82 -2.73 9.48
CA ALA A 37 0.29 -3.65 9.23
C ALA A 37 0.82 -3.55 7.78
N ALA A 38 0.89 -2.32 7.27
CA ALA A 38 1.38 -2.05 5.92
C ALA A 38 2.88 -2.35 5.84
N HIS A 39 3.27 -3.06 4.80
CA HIS A 39 4.65 -3.36 4.44
C HIS A 39 4.83 -3.12 2.93
N GLU A 40 6.02 -2.69 2.55
CA GLU A 40 6.35 -2.41 1.17
C GLU A 40 7.32 -3.44 0.62
N TYR A 41 7.12 -3.81 -0.64
CA TYR A 41 8.05 -4.67 -1.35
C TYR A 41 8.12 -4.31 -2.83
N GLU A 42 9.22 -4.70 -3.46
CA GLU A 42 9.39 -4.69 -4.90
C GLU A 42 9.19 -6.10 -5.47
N GLU A 43 8.39 -6.23 -6.52
CA GLU A 43 8.22 -7.46 -7.29
C GLU A 43 8.15 -7.10 -8.78
N ASP A 44 8.97 -7.76 -9.61
CA ASP A 44 9.01 -7.54 -11.07
C ASP A 44 9.29 -6.07 -11.49
N GLY A 45 10.11 -5.35 -10.71
CA GLY A 45 10.42 -3.94 -10.94
C GLY A 45 9.30 -2.96 -10.60
N ARG A 46 8.24 -3.44 -9.92
CA ARG A 46 7.12 -2.63 -9.42
C ARG A 46 7.10 -2.62 -7.91
N VAL A 47 6.72 -1.48 -7.34
CA VAL A 47 6.62 -1.32 -5.88
C VAL A 47 5.18 -1.53 -5.45
N TYR A 48 4.99 -2.33 -4.42
CA TYR A 48 3.69 -2.65 -3.84
C TYR A 48 3.69 -2.35 -2.35
N VAL A 49 2.55 -1.84 -1.88
CA VAL A 49 2.24 -1.74 -0.45
C VAL A 49 1.10 -2.71 -0.16
N GLU A 50 1.36 -3.66 0.74
CA GLU A 50 0.40 -4.66 1.20
C GLU A 50 0.12 -4.47 2.68
N GLY A 51 -1.14 -4.60 3.07
CA GLY A 51 -1.57 -4.51 4.46
C GLY A 51 -2.90 -5.21 4.67
N ARG A 52 -3.55 -4.90 5.79
CA ARG A 52 -4.90 -5.40 6.10
C ARG A 52 -5.90 -4.26 6.10
N CYS A 53 -7.04 -4.44 5.44
CA CYS A 53 -8.15 -3.50 5.48
C CYS A 53 -8.62 -3.30 6.93
N ARG A 54 -8.75 -2.05 7.38
CA ARG A 54 -9.20 -1.76 8.76
C ARG A 54 -10.63 -2.20 9.03
N LYS A 55 -11.48 -2.25 7.98
CA LYS A 55 -12.89 -2.65 8.09
C LYS A 55 -13.09 -4.17 8.12
N CYS A 56 -12.61 -4.89 7.10
CA CYS A 56 -12.86 -6.33 6.95
C CYS A 56 -11.67 -7.21 7.32
N ARG A 57 -10.50 -6.63 7.64
CA ARG A 57 -9.27 -7.33 8.03
C ARG A 57 -8.66 -8.22 6.94
N ARG A 58 -9.21 -8.21 5.71
CA ARG A 58 -8.64 -8.92 4.56
C ARG A 58 -7.41 -8.19 4.03
N THR A 59 -6.51 -8.96 3.42
CA THR A 59 -5.33 -8.43 2.76
C THR A 59 -5.75 -7.51 1.62
N VAL A 60 -5.11 -6.34 1.58
CA VAL A 60 -5.24 -5.33 0.54
C VAL A 60 -3.85 -5.03 0.02
N CYS A 61 -3.73 -4.94 -1.30
CA CYS A 61 -2.46 -4.65 -1.96
C CYS A 61 -2.68 -3.49 -2.91
N SER A 62 -1.79 -2.51 -2.88
CA SER A 62 -1.82 -1.32 -3.73
C SER A 62 -0.48 -1.18 -4.43
N GLU A 63 -0.52 -1.04 -5.76
CA GLU A 63 0.67 -0.70 -6.54
C GLU A 63 1.01 0.77 -6.30
N VAL A 64 2.26 1.04 -5.92
CA VAL A 64 2.77 2.40 -5.76
C VAL A 64 3.32 2.85 -7.11
N VAL A 65 2.55 3.69 -7.78
CA VAL A 65 2.97 4.37 -9.01
C VAL A 65 3.50 5.75 -8.67
N GLU A 66 4.82 5.90 -8.75
CA GLU A 66 5.46 7.21 -8.73
C GLU A 66 5.08 7.93 -10.02
N ARG A 67 4.14 8.88 -9.93
CA ARG A 67 3.87 9.78 -11.04
C ARG A 67 5.06 10.74 -11.15
N ASP A 68 5.93 10.46 -12.11
CA ASP A 68 6.92 11.43 -12.59
C ASP A 68 6.15 12.69 -12.98
N ALA A 69 6.29 13.74 -12.16
CA ALA A 69 5.74 15.05 -12.45
C ALA A 69 6.57 15.68 -13.57
N GLY A 70 6.23 15.31 -14.81
CA GLY A 70 6.76 15.93 -16.02
C GLY A 70 6.34 17.38 -16.20
#